data_AF-A0A3P6C5Z6-F1
#
_entry.id   AF-A0A3P6C5Z6-F1
#
_cell.length_a   1.000
_cell.length_b   1.000
_cell.length_c   1.000
_cell.angle_alpha   90.00
_cell.angle_beta   90.00
_cell.angle_gamma   90.00
#
_symmetry.space_group_name_H-M   'P 1'
#
loop_
_entity.id
_entity.type
_entity.pdbx_description
1 polymer ?
#
loop_
_entity_poly.entity_id
_entity_poly.type
_entity_poly.pdbx_seq_one_letter_code
_entity_poly.pdbx_strand_id
1 'polypeptide(L)'
;MGTMHRSGLAPRRTNENAKVVITTILGIVVGTFIGITLPSLSLKINFPSALISSLDVALSDGHLLSTHKSPEDFGSRKFPEIYVPTNPHGAELLPPGIVVAKTDLYLRRLWGEPNEDLKKKPKYLVTFTVGFEQRNHINTVVKKFSEDFQILLFHYDGRTTEWDQFEWSKTAIHISTRKQTKWWYAKRFLHPDVVSAYEYIFIWDEDLGVEHFNADKYIELVKKNGLEISQPGLEANNGLTWEMTKRRGDREVHKNTKEKSGWCSDPHLPPCAAFVEIMAPVFSREAWRCVWHMIQNDLVHGWGLDFALRRCVEPAHEKIGVVDSQWIIHKVIPSLGSQGKSENGKAPWQGVRERCKKEWTMFQNRLADADKEYLGRMVVKE
;
A
#
# COMPACT_ATOMS: atom_id res chain seq x y z
N MET A 1 -37.95 -76.17 -2.73
CA MET A 1 -38.13 -75.79 -1.30
C MET A 1 -38.18 -74.28 -1.22
N GLY A 2 -39.26 -73.76 -0.62
CA GLY A 2 -39.72 -72.39 -0.75
C GLY A 2 -39.09 -71.37 0.20
N THR A 3 -39.33 -70.12 -0.17
CA THR A 3 -38.74 -68.86 0.29
C THR A 3 -39.64 -68.07 1.26
N MET A 4 -38.98 -67.24 2.08
CA MET A 4 -39.37 -65.91 2.60
C MET A 4 -40.65 -65.72 3.43
N HIS A 5 -40.46 -65.15 4.63
CA HIS A 5 -41.45 -64.32 5.33
C HIS A 5 -40.90 -62.92 5.60
N ARG A 6 -41.77 -61.91 5.40
CA ARG A 6 -41.57 -60.47 5.63
C ARG A 6 -42.65 -59.99 6.60
N SER A 7 -42.27 -59.06 7.50
CA SER A 7 -43.05 -57.98 8.16
C SER A 7 -44.25 -58.35 9.06
N GLY A 8 -44.56 -57.67 10.17
CA GLY A 8 -44.05 -56.45 10.82
C GLY A 8 -45.10 -55.87 11.80
N LEU A 9 -44.70 -54.93 12.68
CA LEU A 9 -45.46 -53.88 13.42
C LEU A 9 -44.73 -53.62 14.76
N ALA A 10 -44.51 -52.43 15.33
CA ALA A 10 -44.46 -51.01 14.97
C ALA A 10 -43.90 -50.25 16.21
N PRO A 11 -43.26 -49.06 16.09
CA PRO A 11 -43.42 -48.09 17.20
C PRO A 11 -43.59 -46.60 16.83
N ARG A 12 -44.31 -45.94 17.76
CA ARG A 12 -44.62 -44.52 18.02
C ARG A 12 -43.72 -43.45 17.37
N ARG A 13 -44.36 -42.52 16.64
CA ARG A 13 -43.81 -41.20 16.26
C ARG A 13 -43.83 -40.24 17.45
N THR A 14 -42.67 -39.73 17.83
CA THR A 14 -42.50 -38.58 18.73
C THR A 14 -42.45 -37.27 17.93
N ASN A 15 -43.21 -36.27 18.35
CA ASN A 15 -43.46 -35.04 17.60
C ASN A 15 -42.35 -34.00 17.88
N GLU A 16 -41.22 -34.10 17.18
CA GLU A 16 -40.03 -33.26 17.39
C GLU A 16 -40.26 -31.77 17.13
N ASN A 17 -41.21 -31.43 16.25
CA ASN A 17 -41.53 -30.05 15.90
C ASN A 17 -42.07 -29.25 17.10
N ALA A 18 -42.76 -29.90 18.05
CA ALA A 18 -43.28 -29.23 19.24
C ALA A 18 -42.15 -28.82 20.21
N LYS A 19 -41.07 -29.60 20.29
CA LYS A 19 -39.93 -29.31 21.16
C LYS A 19 -39.17 -28.08 20.67
N VAL A 20 -38.95 -27.95 19.37
CA VAL A 20 -38.22 -26.82 18.75
C VAL A 20 -38.98 -25.50 18.94
N VAL A 21 -40.31 -25.52 18.84
CA VAL A 21 -41.13 -24.32 19.05
C VAL A 21 -41.05 -23.84 20.50
N ILE A 22 -41.09 -24.77 21.46
CA ILE A 22 -41.01 -24.44 22.89
C ILE A 22 -39.63 -23.86 23.25
N THR A 23 -38.53 -24.42 22.75
CA THR A 23 -37.18 -23.86 23.00
C THR A 23 -37.00 -22.47 22.38
N THR A 24 -37.58 -22.23 21.20
CA THR A 24 -37.49 -20.92 20.52
C THR A 24 -38.23 -19.84 21.30
N ILE A 25 -39.43 -20.14 21.79
CA ILE A 25 -40.22 -19.19 22.59
C ILE A 25 -39.51 -18.87 23.91
N LEU A 26 -38.93 -19.88 24.57
CA LEU A 26 -38.21 -19.69 25.83
C LEU A 26 -36.96 -18.81 25.63
N GLY A 27 -36.22 -18.99 24.52
CA GLY A 27 -35.06 -18.17 24.18
C GLY A 27 -35.42 -16.70 23.93
N ILE A 28 -36.55 -16.44 23.26
CA ILE A 28 -37.03 -15.06 23.03
C ILE A 28 -37.37 -14.39 24.35
N VAL A 29 -38.11 -15.06 25.25
CA VAL A 29 -38.51 -14.50 26.56
C VAL A 29 -37.30 -14.18 27.45
N VAL A 30 -36.30 -15.06 27.47
CA VAL A 30 -35.05 -14.81 28.23
C VAL A 30 -34.26 -13.65 27.62
N GLY A 31 -34.20 -13.56 26.29
CA GLY A 31 -33.55 -12.45 25.58
C GLY A 31 -34.19 -11.09 25.86
N THR A 32 -35.51 -11.00 25.91
CA THR A 32 -36.20 -9.75 26.26
C THR A 32 -36.01 -9.36 27.73
N PHE A 33 -35.95 -10.31 28.66
CA PHE A 33 -35.70 -10.02 30.08
C PHE A 33 -34.29 -9.46 30.33
N ILE A 34 -33.28 -9.95 29.61
CA ILE A 34 -31.91 -9.42 29.69
C ILE A 34 -31.83 -8.03 29.02
N GLY A 35 -32.57 -7.80 27.93
CA GLY A 35 -32.60 -6.50 27.25
C GLY A 35 -33.29 -5.37 28.02
N ILE A 36 -34.28 -5.70 28.86
CA ILE A 36 -35.06 -4.70 29.63
C ILE A 36 -34.40 -4.35 30.98
N THR A 37 -33.44 -5.14 31.45
CA THR A 37 -32.77 -4.92 32.76
C THR A 37 -31.45 -4.14 32.68
N LEU A 38 -31.03 -3.71 31.49
CA LEU A 38 -29.87 -2.82 31.32
C LEU A 38 -30.33 -1.35 31.22
N PRO A 39 -30.02 -0.48 32.20
CA PRO A 39 -30.31 0.94 32.07
C PRO A 39 -29.44 1.54 30.97
N SER A 40 -30.06 2.25 30.03
CA SER A 40 -29.42 2.99 28.96
C SER A 40 -28.60 4.16 29.51
N LEU A 41 -27.31 3.95 29.76
CA LEU A 41 -26.37 5.04 30.01
C LEU A 41 -26.21 5.89 28.74
N SER A 42 -26.91 7.01 28.69
CA SER A 42 -26.66 8.09 27.75
C SER A 42 -25.63 9.03 28.36
N LEU A 43 -24.34 8.83 28.02
CA LEU A 43 -23.29 9.79 28.34
C LEU A 43 -23.37 10.98 27.38
N LYS A 44 -24.07 12.05 27.80
CA LYS A 44 -23.88 13.39 27.25
C LYS A 44 -22.58 13.95 27.81
N ILE A 45 -21.53 14.03 27.00
CA ILE A 45 -20.30 14.75 27.35
C ILE A 45 -20.47 16.20 26.89
N ASN A 46 -20.73 17.10 27.83
CA ASN A 46 -20.54 18.54 27.64
C ASN A 46 -19.07 18.86 27.93
N PHE A 47 -18.37 19.51 27.00
CA PHE A 47 -17.07 20.11 27.27
C PHE A 47 -17.24 21.49 27.92
N PRO A 48 -16.67 21.76 29.11
CA PRO A 48 -16.42 23.11 29.55
C PRO A 48 -15.15 23.63 28.88
N SER A 49 -15.28 24.72 28.14
CA SER A 49 -14.17 25.56 27.72
C SER A 49 -13.62 26.33 28.93
N ALA A 50 -12.30 26.52 28.93
CA ALA A 50 -11.50 27.41 29.77
C ALA A 50 -11.21 26.95 31.21
N LEU A 51 -9.95 26.56 31.44
CA LEU A 51 -9.14 26.97 32.59
C LEU A 51 -7.65 26.84 32.22
N ILE A 52 -7.14 27.83 31.49
CA ILE A 52 -5.71 28.19 31.54
C ILE A 52 -5.59 29.10 32.76
N SER A 53 -4.94 28.64 33.84
CA SER A 53 -4.33 29.53 34.82
C SER A 53 -3.37 28.78 35.75
N SER A 54 -2.11 29.23 35.72
CA SER A 54 -1.25 29.47 36.88
C SER A 54 -0.77 28.28 37.72
N LEU A 55 -0.14 27.28 37.11
CA LEU A 55 0.75 26.37 37.86
C LEU A 55 2.15 26.24 37.25
N ASP A 56 2.68 27.35 36.71
CA ASP A 56 4.05 27.45 36.18
C ASP A 56 5.08 28.05 37.17
N VAL A 57 4.77 28.12 38.47
CA VAL A 57 5.67 28.76 39.46
C VAL A 57 5.86 27.91 40.72
N ALA A 58 6.16 26.62 40.56
CA ALA A 58 6.67 25.81 41.67
C ALA A 58 7.60 24.68 41.18
N LEU A 59 8.60 25.03 40.36
CA LEU A 59 9.75 24.16 40.10
C LEU A 59 11.03 24.90 40.51
N SER A 60 11.25 24.94 41.81
CA SER A 60 12.57 25.04 42.42
C SER A 60 12.44 24.41 43.79
N ASP A 61 12.88 23.15 43.93
CA ASP A 61 14.06 22.85 44.74
C ASP A 61 14.37 21.34 44.74
N GLY A 62 15.66 21.03 44.78
CA GLY A 62 16.20 19.91 45.56
C GLY A 62 15.89 18.46 45.17
N HIS A 63 16.95 17.77 44.74
CA HIS A 63 17.21 16.33 44.90
C HIS A 63 16.34 15.30 44.15
N LEU A 64 16.86 14.81 43.02
CA LEU A 64 16.51 13.48 42.51
C LEU A 64 17.70 12.53 42.68
N LEU A 65 17.75 11.92 43.87
CA LEU A 65 18.35 10.61 44.09
C LEU A 65 17.71 9.61 43.11
N SER A 66 18.55 8.99 42.29
CA SER A 66 18.23 7.83 41.46
C SER A 66 17.57 6.75 42.33
N THR A 67 16.25 6.76 42.33
CA THR A 67 15.42 5.69 42.85
C THR A 67 14.60 5.24 41.66
N HIS A 68 14.92 4.07 41.11
CA HIS A 68 14.13 3.42 40.07
C HIS A 68 12.73 3.09 40.62
N LYS A 69 11.86 4.09 40.71
CA LYS A 69 10.44 3.89 41.00
C LYS A 69 9.73 3.77 39.66
N SER A 70 9.20 2.58 39.39
CA SER A 70 8.31 2.39 38.25
C SER A 70 7.10 3.32 38.40
N PRO A 71 6.59 3.95 37.32
CA PRO A 71 5.32 4.68 37.37
C PRO A 71 4.18 3.85 37.98
N GLU A 72 4.26 2.52 37.86
CA GLU A 72 3.29 1.56 38.42
C GLU A 72 3.33 1.42 39.95
N ASP A 73 4.42 1.82 40.62
CA ASP A 73 4.53 1.83 42.09
C ASP A 73 3.74 2.98 42.73
N PHE A 74 3.28 3.94 41.92
CA PHE A 74 2.51 5.10 42.38
C PHE A 74 1.01 4.79 42.37
N GLY A 75 0.59 3.81 43.17
CA GLY A 75 -0.82 3.60 43.46
C GLY A 75 -1.52 4.91 43.84
N SER A 76 -2.61 5.22 43.13
CA SER A 76 -3.54 6.37 43.29
C SER A 76 -2.96 7.79 43.45
N ARG A 77 -1.64 7.99 43.42
CA ARG A 77 -1.02 9.31 43.40
C ARG A 77 -0.99 9.82 41.96
N LYS A 78 -1.34 11.10 41.76
CA LYS A 78 -1.33 11.78 40.46
C LYS A 78 -0.03 11.44 39.73
N PHE A 79 -0.13 10.67 38.64
CA PHE A 79 0.97 10.47 37.71
C PHE A 79 1.48 11.85 37.28
N PRO A 80 2.80 12.06 37.14
CA PRO A 80 3.26 13.21 36.37
C PRO A 80 2.60 13.11 35.00
N GLU A 81 1.84 14.14 34.62
CA GLU A 81 1.19 14.20 33.31
C GLU A 81 2.30 14.25 32.25
N ILE A 82 2.61 13.09 31.67
CA ILE A 82 3.53 13.01 30.54
C ILE A 82 2.74 13.48 29.34
N TYR A 83 3.11 14.64 28.81
CA TYR A 83 2.61 15.13 27.54
C TYR A 83 3.77 15.70 26.75
N VAL A 84 4.14 15.02 25.67
CA VAL A 84 5.24 15.42 24.78
C VAL A 84 4.69 15.75 23.40
N PRO A 85 4.54 17.04 23.06
CA PRO A 85 3.95 17.49 21.79
C PRO A 85 4.74 17.06 20.55
N THR A 86 6.03 16.73 20.70
CA THR A 86 6.88 16.28 19.58
C THR A 86 6.71 14.80 19.24
N ASN A 87 5.99 14.03 20.07
CA ASN A 87 5.67 12.65 19.76
C ASN A 87 4.66 12.58 18.59
N PRO A 88 4.60 11.44 17.88
CA PRO A 88 3.55 11.20 16.89
C PRO A 88 2.16 11.36 17.49
N HIS A 89 1.20 11.75 16.65
CA HIS A 89 -0.18 11.92 17.08
C HIS A 89 -0.75 10.63 17.70
N GLY A 90 -1.31 10.72 18.90
CA GLY A 90 -1.80 9.58 19.68
C GLY A 90 -0.74 8.91 20.57
N ALA A 91 0.51 9.37 20.55
CA ALA A 91 1.61 8.92 21.39
C ALA A 91 2.12 10.01 22.35
N GLU A 92 1.41 11.12 22.51
CA GLU A 92 1.82 12.26 23.33
C GLU A 92 1.97 11.91 24.81
N LEU A 93 1.23 10.90 25.27
CA LEU A 93 1.28 10.41 26.65
C LEU A 93 2.44 9.42 26.91
N LEU A 94 3.22 9.08 25.88
CA LEU A 94 4.33 8.13 26.00
C LEU A 94 5.64 8.85 26.31
N PRO A 95 6.49 8.29 27.20
CA PRO A 95 7.86 8.77 27.36
C PRO A 95 8.62 8.73 26.03
N PRO A 96 9.36 9.78 25.63
CA PRO A 96 10.02 9.84 24.32
C PRO A 96 10.97 8.66 24.04
N GLY A 97 11.60 8.11 25.09
CA GLY A 97 12.54 7.00 24.98
C GLY A 97 11.94 5.67 24.53
N ILE A 98 10.61 5.47 24.62
CA ILE A 98 9.94 4.25 24.13
C ILE A 98 9.22 4.47 22.80
N VAL A 99 9.13 5.71 22.32
CA VAL A 99 8.35 6.06 21.12
C VAL A 99 9.12 5.67 19.87
N VAL A 100 8.54 4.76 19.09
CA VAL A 100 9.00 4.41 17.75
C VAL A 100 8.06 5.04 16.74
N ALA A 101 8.47 6.17 16.16
CA ALA A 101 7.60 7.02 15.33
C ALA A 101 7.26 6.46 13.94
N LYS A 102 7.99 5.45 13.48
CA LYS A 102 7.95 4.92 12.12
C LYS A 102 8.07 3.40 12.18
N THR A 103 7.43 2.71 11.25
CA THR A 103 7.62 1.26 11.10
C THR A 103 8.45 0.95 9.86
N ASP A 104 8.92 -0.29 9.77
CA ASP A 104 9.74 -0.80 8.68
C ASP A 104 9.31 -2.22 8.28
N LEU A 105 9.92 -2.77 7.23
CA LEU A 105 9.66 -4.13 6.76
C LEU A 105 10.87 -5.05 6.99
N TYR A 106 11.77 -4.71 7.91
CA TYR A 106 12.96 -5.51 8.15
C TYR A 106 12.59 -6.82 8.87
N LEU A 107 13.03 -7.95 8.33
CA LEU A 107 12.79 -9.26 8.95
C LEU A 107 13.60 -9.39 10.24
N ARG A 108 12.95 -9.92 11.29
CA ARG A 108 13.53 -10.13 12.62
C ARG A 108 13.47 -11.62 12.98
N ARG A 109 14.45 -12.11 13.75
CA ARG A 109 14.47 -13.50 14.22
C ARG A 109 13.49 -13.64 15.38
N LEU A 110 12.98 -14.86 15.60
CA LEU A 110 12.08 -15.15 16.73
C LEU A 110 12.82 -15.30 18.08
N TRP A 111 14.15 -15.34 18.08
CA TRP A 111 15.00 -15.55 19.24
C TRP A 111 16.33 -14.79 19.09
N GLY A 112 17.06 -14.66 20.21
CA GLY A 112 18.36 -13.97 20.25
C GLY A 112 18.24 -12.46 20.48
N GLU A 113 19.34 -11.75 20.28
CA GLU A 113 19.40 -10.30 20.49
C GLU A 113 18.88 -9.54 19.25
N PRO A 114 17.90 -8.62 19.39
CA PRO A 114 17.34 -7.87 18.27
C PRO A 114 18.37 -7.02 17.50
N ASN A 115 19.47 -6.63 18.16
CA ASN A 115 20.55 -5.86 17.56
C ASN A 115 21.39 -6.66 16.56
N GLU A 116 21.35 -7.99 16.63
CA GLU A 116 22.07 -8.89 15.74
C GLU A 116 21.27 -9.29 14.49
N ASP A 117 19.96 -9.03 14.49
CA ASP A 117 19.06 -9.46 13.41
C ASP A 117 19.40 -8.80 12.07
N LEU A 118 19.87 -7.55 12.10
CA LEU A 118 20.12 -6.74 10.92
C LEU A 118 21.60 -6.41 10.80
N LYS A 119 22.34 -7.26 10.07
CA LYS A 119 23.74 -6.97 9.69
C LYS A 119 23.84 -5.73 8.78
N LYS A 120 22.86 -5.58 7.90
CA LYS A 120 22.71 -4.44 6.99
C LYS A 120 21.24 -4.08 6.89
N LYS A 121 20.93 -2.79 6.91
CA LYS A 121 19.57 -2.28 6.73
C LYS A 121 19.37 -1.93 5.25
N PRO A 122 18.43 -2.58 4.55
CA PRO A 122 18.07 -2.19 3.19
C PRO A 122 17.61 -0.72 3.16
N LYS A 123 18.08 -0.01 2.14
CA LYS A 123 17.80 1.43 1.92
C LYS A 123 16.66 1.64 0.94
N TYR A 124 16.41 0.66 0.07
CA TYR A 124 15.44 0.75 -1.01
C TYR A 124 14.46 -0.41 -0.92
N LEU A 125 13.24 -0.21 -1.42
CA LEU A 125 12.21 -1.24 -1.48
C LEU A 125 11.88 -1.50 -2.95
N VAL A 126 11.83 -2.77 -3.34
CA VAL A 126 11.31 -3.16 -4.65
C VAL A 126 10.12 -4.10 -4.50
N THR A 127 9.05 -3.76 -5.20
CA THR A 127 7.80 -4.54 -5.21
C THR A 127 7.47 -5.01 -6.61
N PHE A 128 7.02 -6.26 -6.70
CA PHE A 128 6.52 -6.87 -7.94
C PHE A 128 5.16 -7.51 -7.69
N THR A 129 4.24 -7.37 -8.63
CA THR A 129 2.93 -8.06 -8.59
C THR A 129 2.99 -9.29 -9.47
N VAL A 130 3.08 -10.47 -8.87
CA VAL A 130 3.56 -11.67 -9.54
C VAL A 130 2.55 -12.81 -9.49
N GLY A 131 2.63 -13.67 -10.51
CA GLY A 131 2.14 -15.04 -10.49
C GLY A 131 3.31 -16.02 -10.61
N PHE A 132 3.09 -17.24 -10.15
CA PHE A 132 4.09 -18.29 -10.13
C PHE A 132 4.56 -18.73 -11.52
N GLU A 133 3.70 -18.58 -12.53
CA GLU A 133 4.07 -18.91 -13.91
C GLU A 133 5.19 -17.97 -14.43
N GLN A 134 5.31 -16.77 -13.88
CA GLN A 134 6.37 -15.80 -14.20
C GLN A 134 7.64 -15.97 -13.35
N ARG A 135 7.70 -16.95 -12.44
CA ARG A 135 8.78 -17.06 -11.42
C ARG A 135 10.21 -17.07 -11.99
N ASN A 136 10.44 -17.73 -13.12
CA ASN A 136 11.78 -17.81 -13.73
C ASN A 136 12.23 -16.46 -14.27
N HIS A 137 11.28 -15.68 -14.79
CA HIS A 137 11.53 -14.33 -15.23
C HIS A 137 11.81 -13.43 -14.03
N ILE A 138 10.99 -13.47 -12.98
CA ILE A 138 11.22 -12.71 -11.74
C ILE A 138 12.56 -13.08 -11.08
N ASN A 139 12.94 -14.36 -11.08
CA ASN A 139 14.26 -14.82 -10.62
C ASN A 139 15.41 -14.18 -11.40
N THR A 140 15.20 -13.85 -12.68
CA THR A 140 16.18 -13.10 -13.48
C THR A 140 16.17 -11.62 -13.10
N VAL A 141 14.99 -11.06 -12.85
CA VAL A 141 14.79 -9.66 -12.49
C VAL A 141 15.45 -9.32 -11.14
N VAL A 142 15.18 -10.12 -10.10
CA VAL A 142 15.67 -9.84 -8.74
C VAL A 142 17.21 -9.83 -8.64
N LYS A 143 17.91 -10.53 -9.54
CA LYS A 143 19.39 -10.54 -9.60
C LYS A 143 19.99 -9.18 -10.00
N LYS A 144 19.18 -8.23 -10.47
CA LYS A 144 19.61 -6.86 -10.78
C LYS A 144 19.56 -5.92 -9.56
N PHE A 145 19.11 -6.42 -8.41
CA PHE A 145 18.97 -5.67 -7.17
C PHE A 145 19.99 -6.20 -6.16
N SER A 146 20.74 -5.28 -5.55
CA SER A 146 21.73 -5.60 -4.52
C SER A 146 21.07 -5.83 -3.15
N GLU A 147 21.88 -6.18 -2.14
CA GLU A 147 21.45 -6.30 -0.75
C GLU A 147 20.96 -4.97 -0.12
N ASP A 148 21.12 -3.83 -0.81
CA ASP A 148 20.51 -2.56 -0.39
C ASP A 148 18.99 -2.52 -0.66
N PHE A 149 18.45 -3.52 -1.38
CA PHE A 149 17.04 -3.61 -1.73
C PHE A 149 16.32 -4.69 -0.92
N GLN A 150 15.27 -4.29 -0.21
CA GLN A 150 14.28 -5.24 0.31
C GLN A 150 13.38 -5.67 -0.85
N ILE A 151 13.23 -6.98 -1.05
CA ILE A 151 12.34 -7.55 -2.05
C ILE A 151 11.00 -7.86 -1.38
N LEU A 152 9.91 -7.41 -2.01
CA LEU A 152 8.54 -7.70 -1.60
C LEU A 152 7.71 -8.13 -2.81
N LEU A 153 7.02 -9.27 -2.70
CA LEU A 153 6.23 -9.86 -3.77
C LEU A 153 4.75 -9.85 -3.40
N PHE A 154 3.93 -9.32 -4.31
CA PHE A 154 2.47 -9.34 -4.24
C PHE A 154 1.92 -10.47 -5.11
N HIS A 155 1.44 -11.55 -4.49
CA HIS A 155 1.01 -12.77 -5.18
C HIS A 155 -0.47 -12.75 -5.53
N TYR A 156 -0.81 -12.47 -6.78
CA TYR A 156 -2.21 -12.44 -7.21
C TYR A 156 -2.83 -13.83 -7.40
N ASP A 157 -2.04 -14.90 -7.41
CA ASP A 157 -2.49 -16.27 -7.67
C ASP A 157 -2.64 -17.12 -6.39
N GLY A 158 -2.20 -16.60 -5.24
CA GLY A 158 -2.27 -17.32 -3.97
C GLY A 158 -1.08 -18.26 -3.70
N ARG A 159 -0.03 -18.27 -4.53
CA ARG A 159 1.06 -19.26 -4.48
C ARG A 159 2.33 -18.64 -3.92
N THR A 160 2.66 -18.94 -2.66
CA THR A 160 3.83 -18.42 -1.97
C THR A 160 4.89 -19.48 -1.72
N THR A 161 4.53 -20.64 -1.18
CA THR A 161 5.47 -21.70 -0.80
C THR A 161 6.28 -22.23 -1.97
N GLU A 162 5.72 -22.31 -3.17
CA GLU A 162 6.46 -22.83 -4.32
C GLU A 162 7.63 -21.92 -4.75
N TRP A 163 7.65 -20.67 -4.30
CA TRP A 163 8.78 -19.76 -4.53
C TRP A 163 10.01 -20.10 -3.69
N ASP A 164 9.88 -20.92 -2.64
CA ASP A 164 10.99 -21.38 -1.79
C ASP A 164 12.05 -22.18 -2.55
N GLN A 165 11.77 -22.55 -3.80
CA GLN A 165 12.76 -23.09 -4.74
C GLN A 165 13.93 -22.12 -5.01
N PHE A 166 13.76 -20.82 -4.74
CA PHE A 166 14.81 -19.81 -4.87
C PHE A 166 15.27 -19.34 -3.48
N GLU A 167 16.57 -19.43 -3.21
CA GLU A 167 17.13 -19.04 -1.90
C GLU A 167 16.85 -17.57 -1.54
N TRP A 168 16.92 -16.66 -2.50
CA TRP A 168 16.59 -15.24 -2.28
C TRP A 168 15.12 -15.04 -1.90
N SER A 169 14.23 -15.96 -2.29
CA SER A 169 12.80 -15.84 -1.98
C SER A 169 12.51 -16.09 -0.52
N LYS A 170 13.32 -16.92 0.16
CA LYS A 170 13.17 -17.22 1.59
C LYS A 170 13.42 -16.01 2.48
N THR A 171 14.12 -15.00 1.96
CA THR A 171 14.38 -13.72 2.64
C THR A 171 13.58 -12.56 2.05
N ALA A 172 12.76 -12.82 1.03
CA ALA A 172 11.81 -11.85 0.50
C ALA A 172 10.52 -11.85 1.32
N ILE A 173 9.75 -10.77 1.22
CA ILE A 173 8.44 -10.67 1.86
C ILE A 173 7.37 -11.07 0.85
N HIS A 174 6.49 -12.00 1.25
CA HIS A 174 5.41 -12.49 0.41
C HIS A 174 4.07 -12.03 0.97
N ILE A 175 3.29 -11.30 0.17
CA ILE A 175 1.92 -10.89 0.52
C ILE A 175 0.98 -11.46 -0.53
N SER A 176 -0.06 -12.17 -0.09
CA SER A 176 -0.88 -12.98 -0.99
C SER A 176 -2.36 -12.74 -0.77
N THR A 177 -3.04 -12.33 -1.84
CA THR A 177 -4.49 -12.15 -1.94
C THR A 177 -4.89 -12.37 -3.39
N ARG A 178 -5.77 -13.35 -3.60
CA ARG A 178 -6.12 -13.79 -4.96
C ARG A 178 -6.78 -12.67 -5.76
N LYS A 179 -6.38 -12.57 -7.04
CA LYS A 179 -6.96 -11.70 -8.07
C LYS A 179 -6.96 -10.21 -7.72
N GLN A 180 -5.96 -9.76 -6.97
CA GLN A 180 -5.76 -8.34 -6.67
C GLN A 180 -4.67 -7.74 -7.55
N THR A 181 -4.85 -6.47 -7.90
CA THR A 181 -3.96 -5.69 -8.75
C THR A 181 -2.83 -5.05 -7.95
N LYS A 182 -1.77 -4.62 -8.66
CA LYS A 182 -0.62 -3.92 -8.09
C LYS A 182 -1.01 -2.75 -7.19
N TRP A 183 -1.90 -1.88 -7.67
CA TRP A 183 -2.30 -0.70 -6.92
C TRP A 183 -3.25 -1.00 -5.75
N TRP A 184 -3.99 -2.11 -5.80
CA TRP A 184 -4.74 -2.59 -4.63
C TRP A 184 -3.80 -2.98 -3.49
N TYR A 185 -2.71 -3.69 -3.81
CA TYR A 185 -1.68 -4.06 -2.84
C TYR A 185 -0.93 -2.85 -2.34
N ALA A 186 -0.46 -1.99 -3.23
CA ALA A 186 0.29 -0.78 -2.87
C ALA A 186 -0.51 0.10 -1.89
N LYS A 187 -1.82 0.26 -2.12
CA LYS A 187 -2.69 1.03 -1.22
C LYS A 187 -2.77 0.44 0.20
N ARG A 188 -2.67 -0.88 0.36
CA ARG A 188 -2.91 -1.57 1.64
C ARG A 188 -1.63 -1.91 2.41
N PHE A 189 -0.54 -2.20 1.70
CA PHE A 189 0.68 -2.73 2.30
C PHE A 189 1.89 -1.81 2.18
N LEU A 190 1.78 -0.74 1.39
CA LEU A 190 2.82 0.28 1.26
C LEU A 190 2.37 1.61 1.87
N HIS A 191 1.71 1.58 3.03
CA HIS A 191 1.36 2.81 3.75
C HIS A 191 2.62 3.67 4.00
N PRO A 192 2.59 5.01 3.86
CA PRO A 192 3.79 5.83 3.93
C PRO A 192 4.60 5.63 5.21
N ASP A 193 3.93 5.47 6.35
CA ASP A 193 4.60 5.23 7.63
C ASP A 193 5.20 3.82 7.74
N VAL A 194 4.71 2.85 6.95
CA VAL A 194 5.24 1.47 6.86
C VAL A 194 6.48 1.37 6.01
N VAL A 195 6.55 2.15 4.94
CA VAL A 195 7.71 2.15 4.03
C VAL A 195 8.64 3.33 4.28
N SER A 196 8.43 4.05 5.39
CA SER A 196 9.18 5.27 5.73
C SER A 196 10.65 5.04 6.07
N ALA A 197 11.10 3.79 6.21
CA ALA A 197 12.51 3.44 6.35
C ALA A 197 13.27 3.44 5.00
N TYR A 198 12.55 3.33 3.88
CA TYR A 198 13.14 3.23 2.54
C TYR A 198 13.25 4.60 1.88
N GLU A 199 14.39 4.90 1.26
CA GLU A 199 14.63 6.16 0.56
C GLU A 199 13.88 6.23 -0.79
N TYR A 200 13.85 5.10 -1.50
CA TYR A 200 13.16 4.93 -2.78
C TYR A 200 12.38 3.62 -2.83
N ILE A 201 11.22 3.66 -3.48
CA ILE A 201 10.24 2.57 -3.55
C ILE A 201 9.91 2.30 -5.02
N PHE A 202 10.23 1.09 -5.48
CA PHE A 202 9.97 0.61 -6.84
C PHE A 202 8.66 -0.18 -6.85
N ILE A 203 7.75 0.17 -7.75
CA ILE A 203 6.43 -0.48 -7.86
C ILE A 203 6.22 -1.00 -9.28
N TRP A 204 6.83 -2.15 -9.57
CA TRP A 204 7.02 -2.64 -10.92
C TRP A 204 6.02 -3.74 -11.30
N ASP A 205 5.64 -3.74 -12.58
CA ASP A 205 4.95 -4.87 -13.21
C ASP A 205 5.93 -6.04 -13.40
N GLU A 206 5.37 -7.23 -13.53
CA GLU A 206 6.12 -8.50 -13.61
C GLU A 206 6.65 -8.83 -15.00
N ASP A 207 6.27 -8.10 -16.04
CA ASP A 207 6.56 -8.40 -17.44
C ASP A 207 7.67 -7.51 -18.04
N LEU A 208 8.64 -7.12 -17.19
CA LEU A 208 9.75 -6.23 -17.52
C LEU A 208 11.08 -6.98 -17.73
N GLY A 209 11.62 -6.90 -18.94
CA GLY A 209 13.00 -7.28 -19.24
C GLY A 209 14.00 -6.28 -18.68
N VAL A 210 14.99 -6.77 -17.93
CA VAL A 210 15.98 -5.96 -17.20
C VAL A 210 17.41 -6.28 -17.62
N GLU A 211 17.60 -6.83 -18.82
CA GLU A 211 18.89 -7.26 -19.35
C GLU A 211 19.94 -6.13 -19.23
N HIS A 212 19.52 -4.90 -19.49
CA HIS A 212 20.35 -3.69 -19.51
C HIS A 212 20.19 -2.78 -18.29
N PHE A 213 19.51 -3.25 -17.26
CA PHE A 213 19.25 -2.51 -16.04
C PHE A 213 20.17 -2.96 -14.90
N ASN A 214 20.58 -1.99 -14.07
CA ASN A 214 21.26 -2.17 -12.80
C ASN A 214 20.65 -1.20 -11.77
N ALA A 215 20.14 -1.74 -10.66
CA ALA A 215 19.37 -0.95 -9.71
C ALA A 215 20.22 0.07 -8.94
N ASP A 216 21.47 -0.27 -8.60
CA ASP A 216 22.37 0.63 -7.88
C ASP A 216 22.76 1.84 -8.75
N LYS A 217 23.10 1.58 -10.03
CA LYS A 217 23.41 2.63 -11.01
C LYS A 217 22.21 3.50 -11.33
N TYR A 218 21.01 2.90 -11.40
CA TYR A 218 19.78 3.65 -11.55
C TYR A 218 19.58 4.63 -10.39
N ILE A 219 19.72 4.18 -9.14
CA ILE A 219 19.55 5.06 -7.97
C ILE A 219 20.63 6.15 -7.90
N GLU A 220 21.86 5.84 -8.28
CA GLU A 220 22.93 6.84 -8.40
C GLU A 220 22.50 8.00 -9.33
N LEU A 221 21.92 7.68 -10.49
CA LEU A 221 21.46 8.66 -11.46
C LEU A 221 20.20 9.41 -11.01
N VAL A 222 19.25 8.72 -10.37
CA VAL A 222 18.05 9.34 -9.78
C VAL A 222 18.46 10.41 -8.76
N LYS A 223 19.37 10.06 -7.83
CA LYS A 223 19.89 10.98 -6.82
C LYS A 223 20.70 12.12 -7.45
N LYS A 224 21.61 11.81 -8.39
CA LYS A 224 22.42 12.80 -9.12
C LYS A 224 21.56 13.86 -9.83
N ASN A 225 20.41 13.46 -10.36
CA ASN A 225 19.53 14.35 -11.14
C ASN A 225 18.34 14.93 -10.35
N GLY A 226 18.28 14.68 -9.04
CA GLY A 226 17.23 15.18 -8.15
C GLY A 226 15.83 14.68 -8.54
N LEU A 227 15.72 13.44 -9.03
CA LEU A 227 14.43 12.87 -9.43
C LEU A 227 13.69 12.32 -8.21
N GLU A 228 12.48 12.82 -7.98
CA GLU A 228 11.58 12.36 -6.90
C GLU A 228 10.62 11.27 -7.39
N ILE A 229 10.24 11.32 -8.68
CA ILE A 229 9.48 10.26 -9.34
C ILE A 229 10.21 9.93 -10.64
N SER A 230 10.47 8.67 -10.89
CA SER A 230 11.26 8.26 -12.04
C SER A 230 10.84 6.91 -12.59
N GLN A 231 11.30 6.59 -13.79
CA GLN A 231 11.30 5.23 -14.30
C GLN A 231 12.55 4.98 -15.15
N PRO A 232 12.93 3.72 -15.38
CA PRO A 232 13.88 3.36 -16.43
C PRO A 232 13.36 3.74 -17.82
N GLY A 233 14.27 4.01 -18.77
CA GLY A 233 13.90 4.18 -20.18
C GLY A 233 13.27 2.91 -20.75
N LEU A 234 12.25 3.04 -21.60
CA LEU A 234 11.64 1.92 -22.31
C LEU A 234 12.25 1.75 -23.70
N GLU A 235 12.67 0.54 -24.00
CA GLU A 235 13.11 0.19 -25.35
C GLU A 235 11.94 0.07 -26.31
N ALA A 236 12.05 0.70 -27.49
CA ALA A 236 10.93 0.90 -28.40
C ALA A 236 10.59 -0.31 -29.31
N ASN A 237 11.15 -1.49 -29.03
CA ASN A 237 11.14 -2.62 -29.98
C ASN A 237 9.73 -3.13 -30.35
N ASN A 238 8.71 -2.90 -29.51
CA ASN A 238 7.34 -3.36 -29.73
C ASN A 238 6.30 -2.21 -29.83
N GLY A 239 6.77 -0.99 -30.11
CA GLY A 239 5.94 0.22 -30.07
C GLY A 239 5.69 0.72 -28.64
N LEU A 240 5.46 2.03 -28.51
CA LEU A 240 5.26 2.70 -27.22
C LEU A 240 4.01 3.59 -27.30
N THR A 241 3.28 3.67 -26.19
CA THR A 241 2.10 4.54 -26.10
C THR A 241 2.53 6.01 -26.01
N TRP A 242 3.52 6.28 -25.17
CA TRP A 242 4.00 7.61 -24.78
C TRP A 242 5.45 7.80 -25.25
N GLU A 243 5.74 8.89 -25.96
CA GLU A 243 7.11 9.24 -26.32
C GLU A 243 7.94 9.60 -25.08
N MET A 244 7.30 10.06 -24.00
CA MET A 244 7.99 10.43 -22.76
C MET A 244 8.66 9.23 -22.07
N THR A 245 8.17 8.01 -22.28
CA THR A 245 8.76 6.82 -21.66
C THR A 245 9.88 6.20 -22.50
N LYS A 246 10.01 6.63 -23.77
CA LYS A 246 10.95 6.08 -24.73
C LYS A 246 12.38 6.43 -24.35
N ARG A 247 13.22 5.40 -24.25
CA ARG A 247 14.66 5.54 -24.06
C ARG A 247 15.26 6.45 -25.14
N ARG A 248 16.10 7.39 -24.72
CA ARG A 248 16.95 8.23 -25.56
C ARG A 248 18.38 7.70 -25.56
N GLY A 249 18.98 7.55 -26.73
CA GLY A 249 20.33 7.00 -26.86
C GLY A 249 21.46 8.01 -26.62
N ASP A 250 21.12 9.30 -26.52
CA ASP A 250 22.06 10.43 -26.56
C ASP A 250 22.29 11.10 -25.20
N ARG A 251 21.66 10.62 -24.12
CA ARG A 251 21.67 11.24 -22.79
C ARG A 251 21.46 10.22 -21.68
N GLU A 252 21.77 10.61 -20.44
CA GLU A 252 21.58 9.75 -19.26
C GLU A 252 20.14 9.79 -18.71
N VAL A 253 19.49 10.95 -18.80
CA VAL A 253 18.15 11.22 -18.28
C VAL A 253 17.44 12.22 -19.19
N HIS A 254 16.12 12.10 -19.32
CA HIS A 254 15.27 13.17 -19.84
C HIS A 254 14.04 13.40 -18.97
N LYS A 255 13.52 14.64 -19.01
CA LYS A 255 12.38 15.11 -18.21
C LYS A 255 11.26 15.70 -19.07
N ASN A 256 11.50 15.80 -20.38
CA ASN A 256 10.55 16.26 -21.37
C ASN A 256 10.72 15.49 -22.68
N THR A 257 9.70 15.58 -23.52
CA THR A 257 9.67 14.98 -24.86
C THR A 257 8.83 15.84 -25.81
N LYS A 258 8.99 15.58 -27.11
CA LYS A 258 8.02 16.00 -28.12
C LYS A 258 7.05 14.84 -28.38
N GLU A 259 5.80 15.02 -27.98
CA GLU A 259 4.73 14.06 -28.25
C GLU A 259 4.09 14.22 -29.62
N LYS A 260 3.17 13.31 -29.93
CA LYS A 260 2.29 13.38 -31.10
C LYS A 260 1.52 14.70 -31.13
N SER A 261 1.23 15.20 -32.33
CA SER A 261 0.52 16.47 -32.52
C SER A 261 -0.81 16.49 -31.75
N GLY A 262 -1.03 17.54 -30.97
CA GLY A 262 -2.25 17.74 -30.17
C GLY A 262 -2.30 16.98 -28.83
N TRP A 263 -1.26 16.22 -28.45
CA TRP A 263 -1.26 15.44 -27.20
C TRP A 263 -0.76 16.24 -25.99
N CYS A 264 -0.08 17.36 -26.22
CA CYS A 264 0.39 18.23 -25.16
C CYS A 264 -0.29 19.59 -25.25
N SER A 265 -1.10 19.90 -24.25
CA SER A 265 -1.67 21.23 -24.05
C SER A 265 -0.61 22.22 -23.55
N ASP A 266 0.36 21.74 -22.79
CA ASP A 266 1.46 22.50 -22.22
C ASP A 266 2.73 21.62 -22.18
N PRO A 267 3.90 22.15 -22.55
CA PRO A 267 5.15 21.37 -22.61
C PRO A 267 5.66 20.90 -21.24
N HIS A 268 5.27 21.53 -20.14
CA HIS A 268 5.64 21.19 -18.77
C HIS A 268 4.64 20.23 -18.10
N LEU A 269 3.56 19.87 -18.79
CA LEU A 269 2.51 18.98 -18.29
C LEU A 269 2.56 17.61 -18.97
N PRO A 270 2.00 16.56 -18.32
CA PRO A 270 1.83 15.26 -18.95
C PRO A 270 0.99 15.34 -20.22
N PRO A 271 1.31 14.51 -21.23
CA PRO A 271 2.38 13.52 -21.24
C PRO A 271 3.76 14.07 -21.66
N CYS A 272 3.90 15.35 -22.05
CA CYS A 272 5.16 15.89 -22.56
C CYS A 272 6.27 16.06 -21.52
N ALA A 273 5.93 16.29 -20.27
CA ALA A 273 6.83 16.34 -19.14
C ALA A 273 6.08 15.93 -17.87
N ALA A 274 6.77 15.86 -16.74
CA ALA A 274 6.16 15.54 -15.45
C ALA A 274 5.40 14.18 -15.45
N PHE A 275 5.82 13.24 -16.29
CA PHE A 275 5.11 11.99 -16.57
C PHE A 275 6.07 10.80 -16.56
N VAL A 276 5.66 9.73 -15.87
CA VAL A 276 6.20 8.38 -15.99
C VAL A 276 5.01 7.42 -15.99
N GLU A 277 5.14 6.29 -16.67
CA GLU A 277 4.08 5.32 -16.77
C GLU A 277 3.98 4.47 -15.50
N ILE A 278 2.76 4.11 -15.13
CA ILE A 278 2.48 3.32 -13.93
C ILE A 278 3.10 1.91 -13.96
N MET A 279 3.68 1.45 -15.07
CA MET A 279 4.26 0.11 -15.23
C MET A 279 5.55 -0.08 -14.41
N ALA A 280 6.50 0.86 -14.49
CA ALA A 280 7.80 0.76 -13.82
C ALA A 280 8.19 2.00 -12.98
N PRO A 281 7.27 2.63 -12.22
CA PRO A 281 7.58 3.83 -11.46
C PRO A 281 8.46 3.52 -10.25
N VAL A 282 9.26 4.52 -9.90
CA VAL A 282 10.10 4.59 -8.71
C VAL A 282 9.83 5.93 -8.03
N PHE A 283 9.47 5.87 -6.75
CA PHE A 283 9.12 7.04 -5.95
C PHE A 283 10.16 7.25 -4.87
N SER A 284 10.57 8.49 -4.62
CA SER A 284 11.18 8.85 -3.36
C SER A 284 10.17 8.64 -2.23
N ARG A 285 10.68 8.53 -0.99
CA ARG A 285 9.84 8.47 0.21
C ARG A 285 8.83 9.61 0.29
N GLU A 286 9.26 10.83 -0.01
CA GLU A 286 8.43 12.03 0.11
C GLU A 286 7.34 12.05 -0.98
N ALA A 287 7.71 11.76 -2.23
CA ALA A 287 6.74 11.66 -3.31
C ALA A 287 5.71 10.54 -3.05
N TRP A 288 6.18 9.38 -2.55
CA TRP A 288 5.29 8.26 -2.23
C TRP A 288 4.26 8.61 -1.15
N ARG A 289 4.65 9.40 -0.14
CA ARG A 289 3.72 9.85 0.91
C ARG A 289 2.52 10.57 0.32
N CYS A 290 2.72 11.43 -0.67
CA CYS A 290 1.63 12.08 -1.40
C CYS A 290 0.89 11.12 -2.34
N VAL A 291 1.62 10.36 -3.18
CA VAL A 291 1.01 9.45 -4.18
C VAL A 291 0.11 8.42 -3.52
N TRP A 292 0.50 7.88 -2.37
CA TRP A 292 -0.31 6.92 -1.62
C TRP A 292 -1.70 7.45 -1.25
N HIS A 293 -1.80 8.73 -0.88
CA HIS A 293 -3.08 9.38 -0.56
C HIS A 293 -3.94 9.62 -1.80
N MET A 294 -3.31 9.74 -2.97
CA MET A 294 -4.00 9.88 -4.24
C MET A 294 -4.67 8.57 -4.70
N ILE A 295 -4.05 7.42 -4.40
CA ILE A 295 -4.60 6.10 -4.74
C ILE A 295 -5.93 5.87 -4.01
N GLN A 296 -6.97 5.56 -4.79
CA GLN A 296 -8.32 5.33 -4.29
C GLN A 296 -8.50 3.88 -3.81
N ASN A 297 -9.29 3.67 -2.76
CA ASN A 297 -9.48 2.33 -2.19
C ASN A 297 -10.25 1.37 -3.10
N ASP A 298 -11.13 1.91 -3.95
CA ASP A 298 -12.07 1.18 -4.82
C ASP A 298 -11.68 1.18 -6.31
N LEU A 299 -10.70 2.01 -6.72
CA LEU A 299 -10.14 2.02 -8.07
C LEU A 299 -8.78 1.30 -8.05
N VAL A 300 -8.78 0.04 -8.47
CA VAL A 300 -7.70 -0.89 -8.17
C VAL A 300 -6.67 -0.99 -9.29
N HIS A 301 -6.98 -0.56 -10.52
CA HIS A 301 -6.06 -0.73 -11.67
C HIS A 301 -5.05 0.41 -11.81
N GLY A 302 -5.30 1.57 -11.21
CA GLY A 302 -4.40 2.73 -11.23
C GLY A 302 -4.27 3.47 -12.56
N TRP A 303 -5.05 3.13 -13.60
CA TRP A 303 -5.03 3.85 -14.87
C TRP A 303 -5.41 5.32 -14.69
N GLY A 304 -4.59 6.22 -15.23
CA GLY A 304 -4.74 7.67 -15.07
C GLY A 304 -3.95 8.26 -13.91
N LEU A 305 -3.43 7.43 -13.00
CA LEU A 305 -2.59 7.90 -11.89
C LEU A 305 -1.30 8.56 -12.40
N ASP A 306 -0.72 8.00 -13.46
CA ASP A 306 0.44 8.50 -14.23
C ASP A 306 0.31 9.98 -14.64
N PHE A 307 -0.90 10.43 -15.02
CA PHE A 307 -1.18 11.83 -15.34
C PHE A 307 -1.27 12.74 -14.11
N ALA A 308 -1.55 12.17 -12.94
CA ALA A 308 -1.76 12.91 -11.71
C ALA A 308 -0.51 12.94 -10.80
N LEU A 309 0.49 12.08 -11.05
CA LEU A 309 1.75 12.02 -10.27
C LEU A 309 2.43 13.39 -10.11
N ARG A 310 2.33 14.27 -11.11
CA ARG A 310 2.86 15.64 -11.06
C ARG A 310 2.39 16.45 -9.85
N ARG A 311 1.23 16.13 -9.28
CA ARG A 311 0.66 16.84 -8.10
C ARG A 311 1.45 16.59 -6.82
N CYS A 312 2.35 15.60 -6.81
CA CYS A 312 3.09 15.19 -5.61
C CYS A 312 4.53 15.69 -5.56
N VAL A 313 4.94 16.53 -6.51
CA VAL A 313 6.31 17.02 -6.60
C VAL A 313 6.34 18.42 -7.22
N GLU A 314 7.16 19.32 -6.66
CA GLU A 314 7.32 20.70 -7.13
C GLU A 314 8.80 21.08 -7.32
N PRO A 315 9.23 21.64 -8.48
CA PRO A 315 8.49 21.69 -9.75
C PRO A 315 8.49 20.33 -10.46
N ALA A 316 7.30 19.84 -10.85
CA ALA A 316 7.12 18.48 -11.33
C ALA A 316 7.93 18.16 -12.60
N HIS A 317 7.99 19.08 -13.56
CA HIS A 317 8.69 18.88 -14.83
C HIS A 317 10.23 18.83 -14.71
N GLU A 318 10.78 19.22 -13.55
CA GLU A 318 12.22 19.11 -13.27
C GLU A 318 12.57 17.91 -12.40
N LYS A 319 11.60 17.37 -11.64
CA LYS A 319 11.83 16.31 -10.66
C LYS A 319 11.20 14.97 -11.04
N ILE A 320 10.45 14.93 -12.13
CA ILE A 320 9.91 13.70 -12.72
C ILE A 320 10.61 13.44 -14.05
N GLY A 321 11.15 12.24 -14.23
CA GLY A 321 11.90 11.95 -15.45
C GLY A 321 12.25 10.48 -15.66
N VAL A 322 12.82 10.21 -16.83
CA VAL A 322 13.18 8.88 -17.30
C VAL A 322 14.69 8.74 -17.33
N VAL A 323 15.21 7.66 -16.74
CA VAL A 323 16.64 7.35 -16.70
C VAL A 323 16.99 6.51 -17.93
N ASP A 324 17.57 7.13 -18.95
CA ASP A 324 17.81 6.53 -20.26
C ASP A 324 18.99 5.56 -20.31
N SER A 325 20.02 5.80 -19.50
CA SER A 325 21.20 4.95 -19.46
C SER A 325 20.95 3.63 -18.72
N GLN A 326 19.80 3.50 -18.05
CA GLN A 326 19.33 2.28 -17.38
C GLN A 326 17.94 1.97 -17.91
N TRP A 327 17.83 1.02 -18.84
CA TRP A 327 16.59 0.79 -19.57
C TRP A 327 16.07 -0.63 -19.41
N ILE A 328 14.77 -0.77 -19.68
CA ILE A 328 14.01 -2.01 -19.59
C ILE A 328 13.22 -2.24 -20.88
N ILE A 329 12.75 -3.48 -21.05
CA ILE A 329 11.99 -3.93 -22.23
C ILE A 329 10.61 -4.42 -21.75
N HIS A 330 9.52 -3.94 -22.36
CA HIS A 330 8.19 -4.48 -22.09
C HIS A 330 8.00 -5.81 -22.82
N LYS A 331 7.93 -6.93 -22.08
CA LYS A 331 7.82 -8.28 -22.66
C LYS A 331 6.39 -8.72 -22.95
N VAL A 332 5.39 -7.99 -22.45
CA VAL A 332 3.95 -8.29 -22.64
C VAL A 332 3.63 -9.74 -22.27
N ILE A 333 4.22 -10.22 -21.17
CA ILE A 333 3.97 -11.58 -20.68
C ILE A 333 2.54 -11.62 -20.16
N PRO A 334 1.69 -12.59 -20.57
CA PRO A 334 0.32 -12.68 -20.08
C PRO A 334 0.27 -12.67 -18.55
N SER A 335 -0.37 -11.63 -18.03
CA SER A 335 -0.38 -11.25 -16.62
C SER A 335 -1.78 -11.39 -16.02
N LEU A 336 -2.02 -10.72 -14.88
CA LEU A 336 -3.30 -10.56 -14.19
C LEU A 336 -4.50 -10.26 -15.12
N GLY A 337 -4.29 -9.65 -16.29
CA GLY A 337 -5.36 -9.45 -17.28
C GLY A 337 -6.08 -10.75 -17.68
N SER A 338 -5.37 -11.87 -17.70
CA SER A 338 -5.93 -13.21 -17.97
C SER A 338 -6.81 -13.76 -16.84
N GLN A 339 -6.74 -13.18 -15.63
CA GLN A 339 -7.45 -13.63 -14.43
C GLN A 339 -8.88 -13.09 -14.32
N GLY A 340 -9.32 -12.31 -15.33
CA GLY A 340 -10.69 -11.84 -15.46
C GLY A 340 -11.72 -12.97 -15.65
N LYS A 341 -12.99 -12.61 -15.80
CA LYS A 341 -14.04 -13.55 -16.18
C LYS A 341 -14.30 -13.46 -17.68
N SER A 342 -14.44 -14.61 -18.32
CA SER A 342 -15.00 -14.68 -19.67
C SER A 342 -16.51 -14.46 -19.58
N GLU A 343 -17.03 -13.54 -20.37
CA GLU A 343 -18.46 -13.23 -20.45
C GLU A 343 -18.88 -13.13 -21.92
N ASN A 344 -19.99 -13.76 -22.30
CA ASN A 344 -20.54 -13.71 -23.66
C ASN A 344 -19.51 -14.05 -24.78
N GLY A 345 -18.62 -15.01 -24.52
CA GLY A 345 -17.57 -15.42 -25.47
C GLY A 345 -16.37 -14.47 -25.58
N LYS A 346 -16.35 -13.35 -24.83
CA LYS A 346 -15.20 -12.44 -24.75
C LYS A 346 -14.07 -13.05 -23.91
N ALA A 347 -12.83 -12.80 -24.32
CA ALA A 347 -11.67 -13.24 -23.55
C ALA A 347 -11.57 -12.48 -22.21
N PRO A 348 -11.11 -13.12 -21.12
CA PRO A 348 -11.02 -12.50 -19.78
C PRO A 348 -10.37 -11.11 -19.72
N TRP A 349 -9.30 -10.91 -20.51
CA TRP A 349 -8.56 -9.65 -20.55
C TRP A 349 -9.39 -8.47 -21.08
N GLN A 350 -10.42 -8.74 -21.89
CA GLN A 350 -11.31 -7.69 -22.42
C GLN A 350 -12.12 -7.07 -21.28
N GLY A 351 -12.69 -7.89 -20.38
CA GLY A 351 -13.43 -7.39 -19.22
C GLY A 351 -12.54 -6.60 -18.25
N VAL A 352 -11.29 -7.07 -18.03
CA VAL A 352 -10.30 -6.32 -17.25
C VAL A 352 -10.00 -4.96 -17.88
N ARG A 353 -9.75 -4.92 -19.20
CA ARG A 353 -9.47 -3.67 -19.92
C ARG A 353 -10.66 -2.70 -19.94
N GLU A 354 -11.88 -3.21 -20.06
CA GLU A 354 -13.11 -2.43 -19.93
C GLU A 354 -13.21 -1.82 -18.52
N ARG A 355 -12.89 -2.59 -17.48
CA ARG A 355 -12.84 -2.08 -16.09
C ARG A 355 -11.74 -1.03 -15.90
N CYS A 356 -10.54 -1.22 -16.45
CA CYS A 356 -9.47 -0.22 -16.39
C CYS A 356 -9.90 1.13 -16.97
N LYS A 357 -10.54 1.11 -18.17
CA LYS A 357 -11.06 2.33 -18.81
C LYS A 357 -12.11 3.01 -17.93
N LYS A 358 -13.04 2.23 -17.36
CA LYS A 358 -14.09 2.75 -16.47
C LYS A 358 -13.51 3.41 -15.22
N GLU A 359 -12.53 2.76 -14.58
CA GLU A 359 -11.85 3.30 -13.40
C GLU A 359 -11.06 4.57 -13.74
N TRP A 360 -10.39 4.62 -14.89
CA TRP A 360 -9.70 5.83 -15.33
C TRP A 360 -10.65 7.01 -15.46
N THR A 361 -11.80 6.84 -16.13
CA THR A 361 -12.83 7.89 -16.23
C THR A 361 -13.34 8.32 -14.85
N MET A 362 -13.59 7.38 -13.95
CA MET A 362 -14.01 7.69 -12.57
C MET A 362 -12.95 8.51 -11.83
N PHE A 363 -11.68 8.12 -11.93
CA PHE A 363 -10.57 8.83 -11.27
C PHE A 363 -10.44 10.26 -11.80
N GLN A 364 -10.49 10.45 -13.12
CA GLN A 364 -10.44 11.77 -13.74
C GLN A 364 -11.59 12.66 -13.27
N ASN A 365 -12.82 12.14 -13.25
CA ASN A 365 -13.98 12.89 -12.79
C ASN A 365 -13.85 13.26 -11.30
N ARG A 366 -13.49 12.31 -10.42
CA ARG A 366 -13.28 12.59 -8.99
C ARG A 366 -12.25 13.69 -8.75
N LEU A 367 -11.15 13.63 -9.49
CA LEU A 367 -10.09 14.61 -9.35
C LEU A 367 -10.52 15.99 -9.85
N ALA A 368 -11.21 16.07 -10.99
CA ALA A 368 -11.74 17.32 -11.53
C ALA A 368 -12.82 17.95 -10.62
N ASP A 369 -13.73 17.13 -10.08
CA ASP A 369 -14.78 17.57 -9.17
C ASP A 369 -14.17 18.11 -7.85
N ALA A 370 -13.16 17.41 -7.31
CA ALA A 370 -12.43 17.84 -6.12
C ALA A 370 -11.66 19.15 -6.35
N ASP A 371 -10.97 19.29 -7.50
CA ASP A 371 -10.27 20.52 -7.88
C ASP A 371 -11.28 21.69 -7.98
N LYS A 372 -12.44 21.48 -8.61
CA LYS A 372 -13.51 22.47 -8.72
C LYS A 372 -14.07 22.89 -7.36
N GLU A 373 -14.33 21.93 -6.48
CA GLU A 373 -14.83 22.20 -5.12
C GLU A 373 -13.81 23.00 -4.31
N TYR A 374 -12.53 22.64 -4.39
CA TYR A 374 -11.44 23.33 -3.71
C TYR A 374 -11.31 24.78 -4.18
N LEU A 375 -11.25 25.01 -5.49
CA LEU A 375 -11.16 26.35 -6.07
C LEU A 375 -12.40 27.20 -5.75
N GLY A 376 -13.59 26.61 -5.79
CA GLY A 376 -14.83 27.29 -5.39
C GLY A 376 -14.81 27.78 -3.95
N ARG A 377 -14.20 27.03 -3.03
CA ARG A 377 -14.03 27.44 -1.62
C ARG A 377 -13.00 28.57 -1.44
N MET A 378 -12.02 28.67 -2.33
CA MET A 378 -11.03 29.75 -2.30
C MET A 378 -11.64 31.07 -2.77
N VAL A 379 -12.42 31.04 -3.87
CA VAL A 379 -13.10 32.23 -4.41
C VAL A 379 -14.12 32.83 -3.45
N VAL A 380 -14.72 32.03 -2.56
CA VAL A 380 -15.67 32.54 -1.54
C VAL A 380 -14.96 33.15 -0.31
N LYS A 381 -13.65 32.92 -0.16
CA LYS A 381 -12.85 33.42 0.97
C LYS A 381 -12.06 34.69 0.65
N GLU A 382 -11.95 35.06 -0.62
CA GLU A 382 -11.45 36.35 -1.11
C GLU A 382 -12.62 37.33 -1.29
#